data_AF-A0A7S0QB90-F1
#
_entry.id   AF-A0A7S0QB90-F1
#
_cell.length_a   1.000
_cell.length_b   1.000
_cell.length_c   1.000
_cell.angle_alpha   90.00
_cell.angle_beta   90.00
_cell.angle_gamma   90.00
#
_symmetry.space_group_name_H-M   'P 1'
#
loop_
_entity.id
_entity.type
_entity.pdbx_description
1 polymer ?
#
loop_
_entity_poly.entity_id
_entity_poly.type
_entity_poly.pdbx_seq_one_letter_code
_entity_poly.pdbx_strand_id
1 'polypeptide(L)'
;SRVLIFVTMARMLDILEDYCRLRAYKYCRLDGTTSTDEREEMMAEFNRPATETFLFMLSTRAGGLGINLYTADTVILYDSDWNPQADLQAMDRAHRIGQTKQVVVYRFMIQGSVEEKIIERAQRKLYLDAAVIQQGRLAENSKALSKEELLSMVRFGADAIFNSTGAEPTEEDLDALLARGEAQTKADNDRLRSQVNSLANFTIDGKERSIHEYEDQDWSQIGTKNMSFINLPKRITKQNYDENAYYRDMLYKGGERGARLPKQMQIHDFQFYDTVKLPKLREKEAAFMNWRQDRLLKRRAHGEEAEEDEDAIHRAAVNAGVPPLTLAEEFEKNEYLEQGFHDWRQKDYKIFLDGCEKYGRNSLSAVAAAFSAENKYDKPKTETEIAKYACVFFARWRELKNGERDMRRVQIGEDRLQRREKVARALSKKVSKSKNPWVSLKMDYGPAGRGKQFSEDNDRFLVCMINQLGYGQWTQLRDEVRSSWLLRFDWFIKTRTWQELQQRVDTLARLIEKEMDEEERAEAEAEADAEEERQRKRNGSRSSSKRQRVL
;
A
#
# COMPACT_ATOMS: atom_id res chain seq x y z
N SER A 1 28.58 13.76 -33.85
CA SER A 1 28.68 13.34 -32.44
C SER A 1 27.41 12.62 -32.06
N ARG A 2 27.45 11.71 -31.08
CA ARG A 2 26.33 10.90 -30.61
C ARG A 2 26.08 11.20 -29.14
N VAL A 3 24.87 11.64 -28.84
CA VAL A 3 24.50 12.22 -27.54
C VAL A 3 23.59 11.26 -26.78
N LEU A 4 23.94 10.98 -25.52
CA LEU A 4 23.05 10.34 -24.56
C LEU A 4 22.47 11.41 -23.63
N ILE A 5 21.16 11.39 -23.42
CA ILE A 5 20.51 12.23 -22.40
C ILE A 5 19.91 11.31 -21.34
N PHE A 6 20.38 11.42 -20.10
CA PHE A 6 19.82 10.72 -18.95
C PHE A 6 18.89 11.65 -18.18
N VAL A 7 17.70 11.13 -17.86
CA VAL A 7 16.65 11.85 -17.14
C VAL A 7 16.05 10.95 -16.05
N THR A 8 15.85 11.46 -14.84
CA THR A 8 15.25 10.68 -13.75
C THR A 8 13.72 10.62 -13.89
N MET A 9 13.08 11.73 -14.25
CA MET A 9 11.62 11.85 -14.38
C MET A 9 11.14 11.40 -15.76
N ALA A 10 10.38 10.30 -15.82
CA ALA A 10 9.85 9.78 -17.09
C ALA A 10 8.99 10.79 -17.87
N ARG A 11 8.25 11.67 -17.18
CA ARG A 11 7.45 12.72 -17.83
C ARG A 11 8.30 13.74 -18.59
N MET A 12 9.53 13.97 -18.14
CA MET A 12 10.43 14.89 -18.84
C MET A 12 10.94 14.28 -20.15
N LEU A 13 11.07 12.95 -20.23
CA LEU A 13 11.34 12.27 -21.50
C LEU A 13 10.21 12.49 -22.52
N ASP A 14 8.95 12.49 -22.09
CA ASP A 14 7.81 12.78 -22.98
C ASP A 14 7.91 14.19 -23.58
N ILE A 15 8.30 15.18 -22.76
CA ILE A 15 8.45 16.58 -23.21
C ILE A 15 9.63 16.72 -24.18
N LEU A 16 10.77 16.11 -23.88
CA LEU A 16 11.93 16.11 -24.77
C LEU A 16 11.62 15.39 -26.08
N GLU A 17 10.81 14.35 -26.03
CA GLU A 17 10.34 13.63 -27.21
C GLU A 17 9.49 14.54 -28.12
N ASP A 18 8.52 15.25 -27.56
CA ASP A 18 7.70 16.21 -28.31
C ASP A 18 8.56 17.31 -28.95
N TYR A 19 9.58 17.79 -28.24
CA TYR A 19 10.53 18.76 -28.78
C TYR A 19 11.37 18.20 -29.95
N CYS A 20 11.87 16.97 -29.82
CA CYS A 20 12.63 16.32 -30.88
C CYS A 20 11.78 16.07 -32.12
N ARG A 21 10.51 15.68 -31.94
CA ARG A 21 9.53 15.56 -33.04
C ARG A 21 9.30 16.90 -33.73
N LEU A 22 9.13 17.97 -32.97
CA LEU A 22 8.91 19.32 -33.51
C LEU A 22 10.11 19.80 -34.34
N ARG A 23 11.35 19.50 -33.92
CA ARG A 23 12.59 19.86 -34.62
C ARG A 23 13.04 18.83 -35.65
N ALA A 24 12.27 17.76 -35.85
CA ALA A 24 12.57 16.65 -36.75
C ALA A 24 13.93 15.95 -36.47
N TYR A 25 14.35 15.91 -35.20
CA TYR A 25 15.53 15.18 -34.78
C TYR A 25 15.25 13.68 -34.69
N LYS A 26 16.16 12.85 -35.20
CA LYS A 26 16.09 11.39 -35.09
C LYS A 26 16.64 10.96 -33.73
N TYR A 27 15.80 10.28 -32.95
CA TYR A 27 16.12 9.84 -31.60
C TYR A 27 15.68 8.40 -31.33
N CYS A 28 16.33 7.76 -30.37
CA CYS A 28 15.83 6.55 -29.69
C CYS A 28 15.43 6.89 -28.26
N ARG A 29 14.40 6.23 -27.72
CA ARG A 29 13.93 6.39 -26.33
C ARG A 29 13.95 5.04 -25.62
N LEU A 30 14.58 4.99 -24.46
CA LEU A 30 14.56 3.82 -23.59
C LEU A 30 14.08 4.18 -22.18
N ASP A 31 12.94 3.60 -21.81
CA ASP A 31 12.39 3.71 -20.47
C ASP A 31 12.03 2.32 -19.90
N GLY A 32 11.35 2.31 -18.74
CA GLY A 32 10.97 1.07 -18.06
C GLY A 32 9.81 0.31 -18.72
N THR A 33 9.20 0.86 -19.78
CA THR A 33 8.07 0.24 -20.49
C THR A 33 8.48 -0.43 -21.80
N THR A 34 9.65 -0.12 -22.34
CA THR A 34 10.22 -0.75 -23.53
C THR A 34 10.48 -2.24 -23.29
N SER A 35 10.07 -3.08 -24.24
CA SER A 35 10.35 -4.53 -24.21
C SER A 35 11.85 -4.83 -24.41
N THR A 36 12.28 -6.03 -24.05
CA THR A 36 13.69 -6.44 -24.19
C THR A 36 14.13 -6.51 -25.66
N ASP A 37 13.25 -6.98 -26.55
CA ASP A 37 13.57 -7.15 -27.97
C ASP A 37 13.74 -5.79 -28.67
N GLU A 38 12.80 -4.86 -28.44
CA GLU A 38 12.88 -3.47 -28.95
C GLU A 38 14.10 -2.73 -28.41
N ARG A 39 14.48 -3.02 -27.16
CA ARG A 39 15.67 -2.45 -26.53
C ARG A 39 16.94 -2.87 -27.26
N GLU A 40 17.08 -4.14 -27.63
CA GLU A 40 18.24 -4.65 -28.36
C GLU A 40 18.31 -4.07 -29.78
N GLU A 41 17.17 -3.97 -30.46
CA GLU A 41 17.07 -3.38 -31.80
C GLU A 41 17.52 -1.91 -31.80
N MET A 42 17.01 -1.09 -30.87
CA MET A 42 17.42 0.31 -30.74
C MET A 42 18.91 0.47 -30.42
N MET A 43 19.49 -0.43 -29.61
CA MET A 43 20.93 -0.41 -29.34
C MET A 43 21.76 -0.77 -30.56
N ALA A 44 21.33 -1.76 -31.33
CA ALA A 44 22.00 -2.14 -32.57
C ALA A 44 21.94 -1.01 -33.61
N GLU A 45 20.77 -0.36 -33.74
CA GLU A 45 20.59 0.79 -34.64
C GLU A 45 21.46 1.98 -34.24
N PHE A 46 21.51 2.31 -32.95
CA PHE A 46 22.31 3.43 -32.46
C PHE A 46 23.80 3.17 -32.59
N ASN A 47 24.26 1.92 -32.41
CA ASN A 47 25.67 1.57 -32.56
C ASN A 47 26.10 1.39 -34.03
N ARG A 48 25.16 1.24 -34.97
CA ARG A 48 25.46 1.07 -36.40
C ARG A 48 26.33 2.22 -36.94
N PRO A 49 27.42 1.95 -37.68
CA PRO A 49 28.20 3.02 -38.31
C PRO A 49 27.31 3.83 -39.27
N ALA A 50 27.47 5.15 -39.28
CA ALA A 50 26.70 6.08 -40.11
C ALA A 50 25.16 6.11 -39.90
N THR A 51 24.67 5.79 -38.70
CA THR A 51 23.25 6.03 -38.35
C THR A 51 22.90 7.53 -38.33
N GLU A 52 21.69 7.88 -38.78
CA GLU A 52 21.13 9.24 -38.70
C GLU A 52 20.67 9.59 -37.28
N THR A 53 20.45 8.57 -36.44
CA THR A 53 20.02 8.74 -35.04
C THR A 53 21.19 9.21 -34.19
N PHE A 54 21.23 10.51 -33.92
CA PHE A 54 22.30 11.11 -33.11
C PHE A 54 21.97 11.17 -31.61
N LEU A 55 20.69 11.09 -31.24
CA LEU A 55 20.21 11.26 -29.87
C LEU A 55 19.64 9.96 -29.31
N PHE A 56 20.07 9.59 -28.11
CA PHE A 56 19.46 8.48 -27.36
C PHE A 56 19.03 9.00 -25.99
N MET A 57 17.73 8.98 -25.71
CA MET A 57 17.14 9.44 -24.46
C MET A 57 16.88 8.24 -23.55
N LEU A 58 17.36 8.31 -22.31
CA LEU A 58 17.30 7.23 -21.34
C LEU A 58 16.73 7.72 -20.01
N SER A 59 15.90 6.89 -19.40
CA SER A 59 15.65 7.04 -17.96
C SER A 59 16.89 6.58 -17.17
N THR A 60 17.31 7.32 -16.15
CA THR A 60 18.47 6.96 -15.30
C THR A 60 18.36 5.54 -14.73
N ARG A 61 17.15 5.08 -14.38
CA ARG A 61 16.92 3.71 -13.89
C ARG A 61 16.98 2.66 -15.00
N ALA A 62 16.41 2.94 -16.16
CA ALA A 62 16.45 2.01 -17.29
C ALA A 62 17.86 1.89 -17.88
N GLY A 63 18.60 3.01 -17.89
CA GLY A 63 20.00 3.09 -18.30
C GLY A 63 20.96 2.37 -17.34
N GLY A 64 20.61 2.21 -16.07
CA GLY A 64 21.39 1.43 -15.10
C GLY A 64 21.35 -0.10 -15.33
N LEU A 65 20.46 -0.61 -16.18
CA LEU A 65 20.21 -2.05 -16.36
C LEU A 65 21.15 -2.73 -17.38
N GLY A 66 22.43 -2.38 -17.43
CA GLY A 66 23.42 -3.19 -18.17
C GLY A 66 23.54 -2.91 -19.68
N ILE A 67 23.08 -1.76 -20.17
CA ILE A 67 23.13 -1.40 -21.60
C ILE A 67 24.55 -1.06 -22.10
N ASN A 68 24.80 -1.14 -23.42
CA ASN A 68 26.11 -0.87 -24.03
C ASN A 68 26.01 0.11 -25.22
N LEU A 69 26.43 1.36 -25.02
CA LEU A 69 26.33 2.45 -26.00
C LEU A 69 27.71 3.06 -26.26
N TYR A 70 28.70 2.21 -26.59
CA TYR A 70 30.11 2.58 -26.76
C TYR A 70 30.39 3.55 -27.93
N THR A 71 29.39 3.84 -28.76
CA THR A 71 29.53 4.80 -29.87
C THR A 71 29.19 6.24 -29.49
N ALA A 72 28.59 6.47 -28.32
CA ALA A 72 28.26 7.80 -27.82
C ALA A 72 29.48 8.55 -27.26
N ASP A 73 29.72 9.75 -27.75
CA ASP A 73 30.83 10.61 -27.33
C ASP A 73 30.38 11.71 -26.34
N THR A 74 29.09 12.03 -26.27
CA THR A 74 28.57 13.06 -25.37
C THR A 74 27.51 12.47 -24.44
N VAL A 75 27.64 12.69 -23.14
CA VAL A 75 26.64 12.30 -22.14
C VAL A 75 26.13 13.55 -21.44
N ILE A 76 24.82 13.75 -21.44
CA ILE A 76 24.15 14.83 -20.75
C ILE A 76 23.32 14.22 -19.61
N LEU A 77 23.68 14.57 -18.38
CA LEU A 77 22.86 14.33 -17.20
C LEU A 77 21.94 15.54 -17.04
N TYR A 78 20.67 15.38 -17.42
CA TYR A 78 19.68 16.46 -17.38
C TYR A 78 19.34 16.85 -15.94
N ASP A 79 19.20 15.84 -15.08
CA ASP A 79 19.02 15.95 -13.64
C ASP A 79 19.90 14.89 -12.95
N SER A 80 20.40 15.22 -11.75
CA SER A 80 21.26 14.29 -10.99
C SER A 80 20.42 13.46 -10.03
N ASP A 81 20.67 12.14 -9.97
CA ASP A 81 20.03 11.28 -8.99
C ASP A 81 20.61 11.56 -7.59
N TRP A 82 19.84 11.24 -6.54
CA TRP A 82 20.32 11.34 -5.16
C TRP A 82 21.46 10.35 -4.87
N ASN A 83 21.57 9.29 -5.68
CA ASN A 83 22.65 8.32 -5.60
C ASN A 83 23.77 8.61 -6.63
N PRO A 84 24.98 9.02 -6.21
CA PRO A 84 26.10 9.32 -7.12
C PRO A 84 26.52 8.13 -8.00
N GLN A 85 26.31 6.90 -7.50
CA GLN A 85 26.68 5.69 -8.23
C GLN A 85 25.80 5.47 -9.48
N ALA A 86 24.55 5.93 -9.46
CA ALA A 86 23.67 5.83 -10.62
C ALA A 86 24.20 6.68 -11.79
N ASP A 87 24.65 7.90 -11.50
CA ASP A 87 25.25 8.80 -12.48
C ASP A 87 26.58 8.23 -13.02
N LEU A 88 27.43 7.66 -12.16
CA LEU A 88 28.66 6.98 -12.59
C LEU A 88 28.36 5.82 -13.53
N GLN A 89 27.39 5.00 -13.17
CA GLN A 89 26.97 3.87 -13.99
C GLN A 89 26.38 4.34 -15.34
N ALA A 90 25.70 5.49 -15.36
CA ALA A 90 25.19 6.12 -16.57
C ALA A 90 26.33 6.62 -17.48
N MET A 91 27.36 7.26 -16.90
CA MET A 91 28.57 7.67 -17.63
C MET A 91 29.32 6.47 -18.23
N ASP A 92 29.45 5.38 -17.48
CA ASP A 92 30.08 4.12 -17.92
C ASP A 92 29.35 3.46 -19.11
N ARG A 93 28.12 3.88 -19.45
CA ARG A 93 27.42 3.37 -20.65
C ARG A 93 28.09 3.84 -21.93
N ALA A 94 28.65 5.05 -21.92
CA ALA A 94 29.38 5.66 -23.03
C ALA A 94 30.90 5.56 -22.85
N HIS A 95 31.40 5.76 -21.62
CA HIS A 95 32.80 5.60 -21.26
C HIS A 95 33.15 4.11 -21.14
N ARG A 96 33.27 3.45 -22.29
CA ARG A 96 33.45 2.00 -22.37
C ARG A 96 34.45 1.60 -23.45
N ILE A 97 35.03 0.41 -23.28
CA ILE A 97 35.93 -0.22 -24.26
C ILE A 97 35.18 -0.36 -25.59
N GLY A 98 35.66 0.31 -26.63
CA GLY A 98 35.02 0.41 -27.95
C GLY A 98 34.80 1.85 -28.42
N GLN A 99 34.82 2.82 -27.51
CA GLN A 99 34.77 4.23 -27.89
C GLN A 99 36.15 4.71 -28.41
N THR A 100 36.15 5.41 -29.54
CA THR A 100 37.35 5.97 -30.19
C THR A 100 37.50 7.48 -29.97
N LYS A 101 36.40 8.17 -29.62
CA LYS A 101 36.38 9.61 -29.36
C LYS A 101 36.39 9.92 -27.86
N GLN A 102 36.90 11.09 -27.48
CA GLN A 102 36.85 11.53 -26.09
C GLN A 102 35.40 11.66 -25.63
N VAL A 103 35.06 11.02 -24.51
CA VAL A 103 33.72 11.12 -23.91
C VAL A 103 33.65 12.39 -23.06
N VAL A 104 32.74 13.29 -23.41
CA VAL A 104 32.46 14.50 -22.65
C VAL A 104 31.15 14.33 -21.89
N VAL A 105 31.18 14.59 -20.58
CA VAL A 105 30.00 14.51 -19.73
C VAL A 105 29.59 15.91 -19.29
N TYR A 106 28.39 16.32 -19.67
CA TYR A 106 27.75 17.53 -19.18
C TYR A 106 26.73 17.17 -18.11
N ARG A 107 26.84 17.80 -16.95
CA ARG A 107 25.82 17.73 -15.90
C ARG A 107 25.16 19.08 -15.79
N PHE A 108 23.86 19.13 -16.06
CA PHE A 108 23.10 20.36 -15.89
C PHE A 108 22.77 20.57 -14.42
N MET A 109 22.99 21.79 -13.96
CA MET A 109 22.73 22.24 -12.61
C MET A 109 22.14 23.63 -12.66
N ILE A 110 21.02 23.83 -11.95
CA ILE A 110 20.46 25.17 -11.80
C ILE A 110 21.13 25.86 -10.62
N GLN A 111 21.76 27.01 -10.88
CA GLN A 111 22.45 27.78 -9.85
C GLN A 111 21.47 28.30 -8.79
N GLY A 112 21.82 28.18 -7.51
CA GLY A 112 20.99 28.63 -6.38
C GLY A 112 19.76 27.78 -6.11
N SER A 113 19.64 26.61 -6.74
CA SER A 113 18.56 25.65 -6.50
C SER A 113 18.96 24.58 -5.48
N VAL A 114 18.01 23.72 -5.11
CA VAL A 114 18.27 22.58 -4.23
C VAL A 114 19.22 21.56 -4.88
N GLU A 115 19.36 21.57 -6.21
CA GLU A 115 20.18 20.61 -6.98
C GLU A 115 21.67 20.69 -6.63
N GLU A 116 22.22 21.89 -6.40
CA GLU A 116 23.62 22.08 -6.00
C GLU A 116 23.96 21.28 -4.74
N LYS A 117 23.06 21.29 -3.75
CA LYS A 117 23.24 20.58 -2.48
C LYS A 117 23.09 19.07 -2.62
N ILE A 118 22.24 18.62 -3.54
CA ILE A 118 22.11 17.19 -3.86
C ILE A 118 23.45 16.70 -4.42
N ILE A 119 24.04 17.46 -5.33
CA ILE A 119 25.29 17.11 -6.00
C ILE A 119 26.47 17.18 -5.03
N GLU A 120 26.54 18.20 -4.17
CA GLU A 120 27.55 18.30 -3.11
C GLU A 120 27.50 17.09 -2.17
N ARG A 121 26.30 16.67 -1.74
CA ARG A 121 26.12 15.48 -0.89
C ARG A 121 26.48 14.19 -1.61
N ALA A 122 26.07 14.06 -2.87
CA ALA A 122 26.37 12.90 -3.70
C ALA A 122 27.90 12.77 -3.90
N GLN A 123 28.60 13.87 -4.16
CA GLN A 123 30.06 13.89 -4.27
C GLN A 123 30.74 13.57 -2.94
N ARG A 124 30.30 14.15 -1.82
CA ARG A 124 30.81 13.80 -0.48
C ARG A 124 30.69 12.31 -0.20
N LYS A 125 29.55 11.70 -0.54
CA LYS A 125 29.33 10.27 -0.38
C LYS A 125 30.29 9.45 -1.25
N LEU A 126 30.49 9.83 -2.52
CA LEU A 126 31.42 9.14 -3.41
C LEU A 126 32.87 9.23 -2.91
N TYR A 127 33.29 10.40 -2.44
CA TYR A 127 34.63 10.60 -1.86
C TYR A 127 34.80 9.86 -0.54
N LEU A 128 33.76 9.79 0.31
CA LEU A 128 33.78 8.96 1.51
C LEU A 128 33.90 7.48 1.17
N ASP A 129 33.15 6.99 0.18
CA ASP A 129 33.25 5.60 -0.28
C ASP A 129 34.69 5.31 -0.79
N ALA A 130 35.28 6.21 -1.57
CA ALA A 130 36.68 6.09 -2.03
C ALA A 130 37.69 6.15 -0.86
N ALA A 131 37.47 7.03 0.11
CA ALA A 131 38.30 7.16 1.30
C ALA A 131 38.20 5.93 2.21
N VAL A 132 37.00 5.35 2.37
CA VAL A 132 36.76 4.12 3.14
C VAL A 132 37.42 2.91 2.47
N ILE A 133 37.39 2.83 1.13
CA ILE A 133 38.12 1.79 0.38
C ILE A 133 39.63 1.91 0.59
N GLN A 134 40.18 3.13 0.65
CA GLN A 134 41.58 3.38 1.00
C GLN A 134 41.87 3.17 2.51
N GLN A 135 40.93 3.49 3.40
CA GLN A 135 41.01 3.32 4.87
C GLN A 135 40.77 1.87 5.32
N GLY A 136 40.40 0.94 4.42
CA GLY A 136 40.49 -0.51 4.66
C GLY A 136 41.92 -1.00 5.01
N ARG A 137 42.91 -0.10 5.02
CA ARG A 137 44.26 -0.33 5.55
C ARG A 137 44.66 0.50 6.78
N LEU A 138 43.90 1.48 7.25
CA LEU A 138 44.18 2.18 8.51
C LEU A 138 42.92 2.94 8.98
N ALA A 139 42.43 2.55 10.15
CA ALA A 139 41.33 3.19 10.85
C ALA A 139 41.84 4.45 11.58
N GLU A 140 41.17 5.60 11.48
CA GLU A 140 40.05 5.97 12.34
C GLU A 140 39.56 7.43 12.09
N ASN A 141 38.21 7.56 11.96
CA ASN A 141 37.25 8.57 12.46
C ASN A 141 37.06 9.98 11.72
N SER A 142 35.93 10.67 11.99
CA SER A 142 35.50 12.05 11.57
C SER A 142 34.68 12.80 12.66
N LYS A 143 34.78 14.15 12.81
CA LYS A 143 33.87 15.01 13.63
C LYS A 143 32.87 15.79 12.73
N ALA A 144 31.63 15.99 13.19
CA ALA A 144 30.44 16.32 12.38
C ALA A 144 30.04 17.82 12.30
N LEU A 145 29.27 18.16 11.26
CA LEU A 145 28.75 19.48 10.84
C LEU A 145 27.60 20.06 11.71
N SER A 146 27.47 21.40 11.68
CA SER A 146 26.62 22.21 12.56
C SER A 146 25.19 22.49 12.04
N LYS A 147 24.30 22.78 12.99
CA LYS A 147 22.85 23.03 12.86
C LYS A 147 22.49 24.31 12.07
N GLU A 148 23.45 25.21 11.87
CA GLU A 148 23.27 26.44 11.08
C GLU A 148 23.20 26.19 9.58
N GLU A 149 23.86 25.13 9.09
CA GLU A 149 23.77 24.76 7.68
C GLU A 149 22.38 24.26 7.30
N LEU A 150 21.67 23.55 8.19
CA LEU A 150 20.34 23.02 7.91
C LEU A 150 19.30 24.13 7.73
N LEU A 151 19.45 25.23 8.47
CA LEU A 151 18.59 26.42 8.39
C LEU A 151 18.93 27.30 7.19
N SER A 152 20.21 27.35 6.78
CA SER A 152 20.58 27.97 5.50
C SER A 152 20.08 27.15 4.30
N MET A 153 19.75 25.85 4.45
CA MET A 153 19.15 25.04 3.37
C MET A 153 17.77 25.47 2.92
N VAL A 154 16.97 26.07 3.80
CA VAL A 154 15.59 26.47 3.47
C VAL A 154 15.54 27.91 2.95
N ARG A 155 16.57 28.74 3.23
CA ARG A 155 16.61 30.16 2.87
C ARG A 155 17.52 30.50 1.69
N PHE A 156 18.53 29.69 1.39
CA PHE A 156 19.38 29.92 0.22
C PHE A 156 18.64 29.55 -1.06
N GLY A 157 18.38 30.54 -1.93
CA GLY A 157 17.85 30.34 -3.28
C GLY A 157 16.63 31.19 -3.61
N ALA A 158 15.83 31.58 -2.61
CA ALA A 158 14.63 32.38 -2.87
C ALA A 158 14.97 33.81 -3.36
N ASP A 159 16.00 34.44 -2.81
CA ASP A 159 16.31 35.86 -3.11
C ASP A 159 17.13 36.08 -4.40
N ALA A 160 17.90 35.08 -4.84
CA ALA A 160 18.75 35.20 -6.03
C ALA A 160 17.99 34.96 -7.35
N ILE A 161 16.94 34.12 -7.31
CA ILE A 161 16.12 33.76 -8.48
C ILE A 161 15.28 34.96 -8.97
N PHE A 162 14.97 35.91 -8.10
CA PHE A 162 14.22 37.12 -8.50
C PHE A 162 15.08 38.19 -9.22
N ASN A 163 16.40 38.06 -9.24
CA ASN A 163 17.30 39.13 -9.73
C ASN A 163 18.07 38.84 -11.03
N SER A 164 17.91 37.68 -11.67
CA SER A 164 18.56 37.42 -12.97
C SER A 164 17.64 37.74 -14.15
N THR A 165 17.89 38.88 -14.79
CA THR A 165 17.27 39.28 -16.06
C THR A 165 17.71 38.38 -17.20
N GLY A 166 16.73 37.87 -17.94
CA GLY A 166 16.93 36.98 -19.09
C GLY A 166 17.50 37.69 -20.32
N ALA A 167 18.54 37.07 -20.89
CA ALA A 167 18.93 37.21 -22.29
C ALA A 167 19.23 35.80 -22.82
N GLU A 168 18.74 35.47 -24.01
CA GLU A 168 19.02 34.20 -24.67
C GLU A 168 20.49 34.16 -25.14
N PRO A 169 21.26 33.09 -24.87
CA PRO A 169 22.67 33.02 -25.27
C PRO A 169 22.84 32.81 -26.78
N THR A 170 23.80 33.52 -27.39
CA THR A 170 24.29 33.28 -28.77
C THR A 170 25.35 32.16 -28.81
N GLU A 171 25.73 31.66 -29.99
CA GLU A 171 26.72 30.57 -30.10
C GLU A 171 28.11 30.93 -29.54
N GLU A 172 28.54 32.20 -29.62
CA GLU A 172 29.78 32.68 -28.99
C GLU A 172 29.69 32.71 -27.45
N ASP A 173 28.48 32.77 -26.88
CA ASP A 173 28.24 32.70 -25.43
C ASP A 173 28.29 31.28 -24.89
N LEU A 174 28.06 30.25 -25.72
CA LEU A 174 28.10 28.86 -25.28
C LEU A 174 29.51 28.41 -24.92
N ASP A 175 30.50 28.76 -25.73
CA ASP A 175 31.91 28.47 -25.42
C ASP A 175 32.38 29.23 -24.18
N ALA A 176 31.94 30.49 -24.01
CA ALA A 176 32.21 31.27 -22.80
C ALA A 176 31.53 30.66 -21.56
N LEU A 177 30.31 30.14 -21.71
CA LEU A 177 29.56 29.46 -20.65
C LEU A 177 30.20 28.12 -20.29
N LEU A 178 30.67 27.36 -21.27
CA LEU A 178 31.41 26.11 -21.06
C LEU A 178 32.72 26.37 -20.33
N ALA A 179 33.52 27.36 -20.77
CA ALA A 179 34.76 27.74 -20.11
C ALA A 179 34.54 28.19 -18.65
N ARG A 180 33.46 28.96 -18.41
CA ARG A 180 33.05 29.34 -17.05
C ARG A 180 32.63 28.12 -16.22
N GLY A 181 31.88 27.20 -16.81
CA GLY A 181 31.45 25.95 -16.17
C GLY A 181 32.63 25.05 -15.79
N GLU A 182 33.64 24.92 -16.67
CA GLU A 182 34.87 24.18 -16.39
C GLU A 182 35.67 24.80 -15.23
N ALA A 183 35.83 26.12 -15.23
CA ALA A 183 36.51 26.84 -14.15
C ALA A 183 35.79 26.67 -12.81
N GLN A 184 34.46 26.77 -12.79
CA GLN A 184 33.64 26.56 -11.60
C GLN A 184 33.71 25.11 -11.10
N THR A 185 33.60 24.14 -12.01
CA THR A 185 33.71 22.70 -11.67
C THR A 185 35.08 22.37 -11.07
N LYS A 186 36.15 23.00 -11.56
CA LYS A 186 37.49 22.85 -10.99
C LYS A 186 37.56 23.43 -9.57
N ALA A 187 37.05 24.64 -9.36
CA ALA A 187 37.01 25.28 -8.05
C ALA A 187 36.18 24.46 -7.03
N ASP A 188 35.03 23.93 -7.43
CA ASP A 188 34.17 23.10 -6.57
C ASP A 188 34.85 21.77 -6.23
N ASN A 189 35.50 21.12 -7.20
CA ASN A 189 36.30 19.91 -6.94
C ASN A 189 37.46 20.16 -5.96
N ASP A 190 38.16 21.28 -6.10
CA ASP A 190 39.25 21.66 -5.19
C ASP A 190 38.72 21.97 -3.76
N ARG A 191 37.59 22.67 -3.68
CA ARG A 191 36.89 22.93 -2.41
C ARG A 191 36.46 21.62 -1.73
N LEU A 192 35.87 20.69 -2.47
CA LEU A 192 35.45 19.39 -1.94
C LEU A 192 36.64 18.56 -1.47
N ARG A 193 37.73 18.52 -2.24
CA ARG A 193 38.98 17.85 -1.84
C ARG A 193 39.53 18.41 -0.52
N SER A 194 39.54 19.73 -0.35
CA SER A 194 40.02 20.36 0.89
C SER A 194 39.14 20.04 2.11
N GLN A 195 37.80 20.06 1.95
CA GLN A 195 36.86 19.72 3.03
C GLN A 195 36.98 18.26 3.47
N VAL A 196 37.23 17.34 2.54
CA VAL A 196 37.31 15.90 2.83
C VAL A 196 38.66 15.48 3.41
N ASN A 197 39.75 16.16 3.06
CA ASN A 197 41.04 15.95 3.75
C ASN A 197 40.97 16.27 5.25
N SER A 198 40.05 17.15 5.67
CA SER A 198 39.74 17.39 7.08
C SER A 198 38.90 16.29 7.73
N LEU A 199 38.20 15.47 6.94
CA LEU A 199 37.31 14.38 7.40
C LEU A 199 38.04 13.04 7.60
N ALA A 200 39.22 12.86 7.02
CA ALA A 200 40.01 11.62 7.13
C ALA A 200 40.79 11.46 8.46
N ASN A 201 40.72 12.43 9.39
CA ASN A 201 41.64 12.60 10.54
C ASN A 201 41.04 12.35 11.95
N PHE A 202 40.21 11.34 12.15
CA PHE A 202 39.36 11.11 13.34
C PHE A 202 39.85 10.52 14.67
N THR A 203 40.16 9.24 14.80
CA THR A 203 40.17 8.43 16.07
C THR A 203 38.92 8.35 17.00
N ILE A 204 38.53 7.12 17.38
CA ILE A 204 37.42 6.66 18.26
C ILE A 204 37.99 6.54 19.68
N ASP A 205 37.61 7.42 20.62
CA ASP A 205 37.77 7.06 22.04
C ASP A 205 36.88 7.92 22.97
N GLY A 206 35.88 7.26 23.56
CA GLY A 206 35.88 7.01 25.01
C GLY A 206 35.45 8.10 26.00
N LYS A 207 35.05 9.31 25.61
CA LYS A 207 34.44 10.27 26.57
C LYS A 207 33.18 10.93 26.02
N GLU A 208 32.06 10.34 26.43
CA GLU A 208 30.69 10.72 26.13
C GLU A 208 30.39 12.18 26.54
N ARG A 209 29.81 12.96 25.62
CA ARG A 209 28.89 14.03 25.99
C ARG A 209 27.49 13.45 25.93
N SER A 210 26.74 13.61 27.00
CA SER A 210 25.38 13.08 27.13
C SER A 210 24.48 13.65 26.03
N ILE A 211 23.55 12.82 25.53
CA ILE A 211 22.60 13.15 24.45
C ILE A 211 21.64 14.31 24.80
N HIS A 212 21.64 14.78 26.06
CA HIS A 212 20.67 15.73 26.60
C HIS A 212 21.23 17.14 26.86
N GLU A 213 22.50 17.41 26.54
CA GLU A 213 23.08 18.76 26.62
C GLU A 213 23.08 19.49 25.27
N TYR A 214 22.48 20.68 25.26
CA TYR A 214 22.46 21.59 24.11
C TYR A 214 22.62 23.03 24.61
N GLU A 215 23.58 23.78 24.05
CA GLU A 215 23.94 25.16 24.44
C GLU A 215 24.21 25.34 25.96
N ASP A 216 25.06 24.47 26.53
CA ASP A 216 25.48 24.52 27.95
C ASP A 216 24.33 24.44 28.98
N GLN A 217 23.16 23.90 28.59
CA GLN A 217 22.06 23.56 29.49
C GLN A 217 21.60 22.12 29.30
N ASP A 218 21.21 21.47 30.40
CA ASP A 218 20.68 20.08 30.45
C ASP A 218 19.16 20.10 30.27
N TRP A 219 18.69 19.50 29.17
CA TRP A 219 17.29 19.54 28.73
C TRP A 219 16.43 18.39 29.28
N SER A 220 16.95 17.61 30.24
CA SER A 220 16.26 16.47 30.84
C SER A 220 14.97 16.81 31.62
N GLN A 221 14.70 18.09 31.94
CA GLN A 221 13.59 18.50 32.83
C GLN A 221 12.46 19.33 32.19
N ILE A 222 12.47 19.60 30.88
CA ILE A 222 11.37 20.37 30.27
C ILE A 222 10.21 19.44 29.93
N GLY A 223 9.29 19.33 30.89
CA GLY A 223 8.03 18.63 30.76
C GLY A 223 7.19 19.16 29.60
N THR A 224 6.76 18.22 28.77
CA THR A 224 5.72 18.35 27.74
C THR A 224 4.54 19.22 28.17
N LYS A 225 4.43 20.43 27.61
CA LYS A 225 3.15 21.12 27.47
C LYS A 225 3.02 21.72 26.08
N ASN A 226 2.04 21.17 25.36
CA ASN A 226 1.29 21.76 24.25
C ASN A 226 2.08 22.36 23.09
N MET A 227 2.50 21.50 22.16
CA MET A 227 2.51 21.85 20.73
C MET A 227 1.98 20.65 19.92
N SER A 228 0.70 20.69 19.58
CA SER A 228 0.05 19.73 18.69
C SER A 228 0.49 19.99 17.25
N PHE A 229 1.68 19.52 16.87
CA PHE A 229 2.08 19.45 15.47
C PHE A 229 1.54 18.14 14.87
N ILE A 230 0.72 18.25 13.83
CA ILE A 230 0.14 17.12 13.10
C ILE A 230 1.29 16.34 12.45
N ASN A 231 1.58 15.14 12.95
CA ASN A 231 2.52 14.23 12.30
C ASN A 231 1.97 13.81 10.93
N LEU A 232 2.62 14.24 9.84
CA LEU A 232 2.38 13.63 8.53
C LEU A 232 2.73 12.14 8.61
N PRO A 233 1.93 11.24 7.99
CA PRO A 233 2.21 9.82 8.03
C PRO A 233 3.56 9.56 7.35
N LYS A 234 4.51 9.02 8.12
CA LYS A 234 5.80 8.56 7.58
C LYS A 234 5.49 7.57 6.45
N ARG A 235 5.92 7.90 5.22
CA ARG A 235 5.95 6.94 4.10
C ARG A 235 6.84 5.78 4.54
N ILE A 236 6.25 4.65 4.89
CA ILE A 236 6.98 3.40 5.11
C ILE A 236 7.28 2.84 3.71
N THR A 237 8.50 2.99 3.23
CA THR A 237 9.00 2.19 2.12
C THR A 237 9.10 0.75 2.60
N LYS A 238 8.28 -0.16 2.05
CA LYS A 238 8.54 -1.58 2.17
C LYS A 238 9.89 -1.84 1.50
N GLN A 239 10.92 -2.15 2.29
CA GLN A 239 12.20 -2.61 1.76
C GLN A 239 11.96 -3.97 1.09
N ASN A 240 11.99 -3.99 -0.23
CA ASN A 240 12.06 -5.23 -0.98
C ASN A 240 13.54 -5.61 -1.09
N TYR A 241 13.87 -6.77 -0.51
CA TYR A 241 15.09 -7.56 -0.70
C TYR A 241 16.42 -6.77 -0.75
N ASP A 242 17.07 -6.64 0.41
CA ASP A 242 18.46 -6.19 0.50
C ASP A 242 19.37 -7.44 0.59
N GLU A 243 19.96 -7.83 -0.54
CA GLU A 243 20.91 -8.96 -0.62
C GLU A 243 22.11 -8.74 0.31
N ASN A 244 22.55 -7.50 0.49
CA ASN A 244 23.64 -7.18 1.40
C ASN A 244 23.22 -7.33 2.86
N ALA A 245 21.96 -7.09 3.23
CA ALA A 245 21.46 -7.43 4.56
C ALA A 245 21.39 -8.95 4.79
N TYR A 246 21.07 -9.73 3.74
CA TYR A 246 21.09 -11.20 3.80
C TYR A 246 22.51 -11.75 3.98
N TYR A 247 23.49 -11.25 3.20
CA TYR A 247 24.89 -11.64 3.36
C TYR A 247 25.50 -11.13 4.67
N ARG A 248 25.10 -9.94 5.15
CA ARG A 248 25.50 -9.41 6.45
C ARG A 248 24.90 -10.24 7.60
N ASP A 249 23.64 -10.67 7.53
CA ASP A 249 23.06 -11.60 8.53
C ASP A 249 23.67 -13.01 8.46
N MET A 250 24.13 -13.45 7.28
CA MET A 250 24.89 -14.69 7.12
C MET A 250 26.30 -14.62 7.71
N LEU A 251 27.00 -13.51 7.54
CA LEU A 251 28.41 -13.34 7.96
C LEU A 251 28.55 -12.96 9.44
N TYR A 252 27.61 -12.17 9.99
CA TYR A 252 27.68 -11.72 11.39
C TYR A 252 27.06 -12.68 12.40
N LYS A 253 26.33 -13.72 11.97
CA LYS A 253 25.88 -14.82 12.84
C LYS A 253 26.79 -16.03 12.70
N GLY A 254 28.08 -15.83 13.00
CA GLY A 254 29.05 -16.89 13.26
C GLY A 254 28.90 -17.52 14.66
N GLY A 255 27.68 -17.62 15.18
CA GLY A 255 27.38 -18.48 16.32
C GLY A 255 26.87 -19.80 15.76
N GLU A 256 27.38 -20.93 16.28
CA GLU A 256 26.98 -22.29 15.93
C GLU A 256 25.47 -22.41 15.73
N ARG A 257 25.01 -22.25 14.49
CA ARG A 257 23.61 -22.49 14.16
C ARG A 257 23.45 -24.00 14.14
N GLY A 258 22.83 -24.53 15.19
CA GLY A 258 22.25 -25.86 15.19
C GLY A 258 21.46 -26.09 13.89
N ALA A 259 21.44 -27.33 13.45
CA ALA A 259 20.94 -27.73 12.15
C ALA A 259 19.51 -27.20 11.88
N ARG A 260 19.24 -26.77 10.64
CA ARG A 260 17.90 -26.33 10.24
C ARG A 260 16.98 -27.56 10.13
N LEU A 261 15.93 -27.59 10.97
CA LEU A 261 14.89 -28.61 10.91
C LEU A 261 14.20 -28.63 9.53
N PRO A 262 13.66 -29.79 9.11
CA PRO A 262 12.67 -29.85 8.04
C PRO A 262 11.54 -28.83 8.30
N LYS A 263 11.12 -28.11 7.26
CA LYS A 263 10.05 -27.11 7.39
C LYS A 263 8.76 -27.79 7.80
N GLN A 264 8.38 -27.61 9.06
CA GLN A 264 7.08 -28.00 9.58
C GLN A 264 5.95 -27.24 8.86
N MET A 265 4.84 -27.92 8.58
CA MET A 265 3.62 -27.32 8.03
C MET A 265 3.19 -26.12 8.89
N GLN A 266 3.06 -24.94 8.30
CA GLN A 266 2.63 -23.75 9.02
C GLN A 266 1.14 -23.88 9.34
N ILE A 267 0.80 -23.89 10.63
CA ILE A 267 -0.58 -23.90 11.08
C ILE A 267 -1.04 -22.47 11.26
N HIS A 268 -2.19 -22.15 10.68
CA HIS A 268 -2.82 -20.85 10.87
C HIS A 268 -3.98 -20.95 11.87
N ASP A 269 -4.27 -19.84 12.55
CA ASP A 269 -5.33 -19.72 13.55
C ASP A 269 -6.73 -19.96 12.95
N PHE A 270 -7.00 -19.43 11.76
CA PHE A 270 -8.27 -19.59 11.06
C PHE A 270 -8.58 -21.03 10.61
N GLN A 271 -7.64 -21.97 10.75
CA GLN A 271 -7.84 -23.39 10.45
C GLN A 271 -8.39 -24.19 11.65
N PHE A 272 -8.50 -23.57 12.83
CA PHE A 272 -9.16 -24.11 14.04
C PHE A 272 -8.61 -25.45 14.58
N TYR A 273 -7.31 -25.70 14.43
CA TYR A 273 -6.65 -26.84 15.09
C TYR A 273 -6.72 -26.72 16.62
N ASP A 274 -6.55 -27.86 17.31
CA ASP A 274 -6.39 -27.87 18.77
C ASP A 274 -5.08 -27.15 19.15
N THR A 275 -5.22 -26.06 19.91
CA THR A 275 -4.12 -25.18 20.31
C THR A 275 -3.28 -25.74 21.45
N VAL A 276 -3.74 -26.77 22.15
CA VAL A 276 -3.10 -27.29 23.37
C VAL A 276 -2.33 -28.57 23.11
N LYS A 277 -2.92 -29.51 22.38
CA LYS A 277 -2.33 -30.85 22.21
C LYS A 277 -1.42 -30.95 20.98
N LEU A 278 -1.80 -30.33 19.87
CA LEU A 278 -1.04 -30.42 18.62
C LEU A 278 0.35 -29.77 18.73
N PRO A 279 0.54 -28.58 19.35
CA PRO A 279 1.88 -28.03 19.54
C PRO A 279 2.78 -28.92 20.41
N LYS A 280 2.24 -29.55 21.46
CA LYS A 280 3.01 -30.46 22.33
C LYS A 280 3.53 -31.70 21.57
N LEU A 281 2.70 -32.28 20.70
CA LEU A 281 3.11 -33.40 19.85
C LEU A 281 4.18 -32.96 18.84
N ARG A 282 4.04 -31.76 18.26
CA ARG A 282 5.03 -31.19 17.34
C ARG A 282 6.33 -30.79 18.00
N GLU A 283 6.30 -30.34 19.26
CA GLU A 283 7.48 -30.06 20.07
C GLU A 283 8.26 -31.34 20.36
N LYS A 284 7.56 -32.45 20.69
CA LYS A 284 8.19 -33.78 20.82
C LYS A 284 8.85 -34.23 19.51
N GLU A 285 8.15 -34.10 18.37
CA GLU A 285 8.74 -34.40 17.05
C GLU A 285 9.94 -33.52 16.72
N ALA A 286 9.84 -32.22 16.98
CA ALA A 286 10.91 -31.27 16.73
C ALA A 286 12.14 -31.57 17.60
N ALA A 287 11.93 -31.91 18.88
CA ALA A 287 12.99 -32.29 19.80
C ALA A 287 13.70 -33.55 19.32
N PHE A 288 12.94 -34.58 18.92
CA PHE A 288 13.51 -35.82 18.37
C PHE A 288 14.31 -35.56 17.08
N MET A 289 13.76 -34.79 16.14
CA MET A 289 14.46 -34.45 14.89
C MET A 289 15.72 -33.61 15.12
N ASN A 290 15.67 -32.65 16.06
CA ASN A 290 16.84 -31.87 16.47
C ASN A 290 17.93 -32.75 17.06
N TRP A 291 17.55 -33.65 17.96
CA TRP A 291 18.48 -34.60 18.56
C TRP A 291 19.08 -35.54 17.50
N ARG A 292 18.26 -36.08 16.59
CA ARG A 292 18.71 -36.97 15.49
C ARG A 292 19.72 -36.25 14.61
N GLN A 293 19.48 -34.98 14.29
CA GLN A 293 20.35 -34.21 13.42
C GLN A 293 21.65 -33.77 14.11
N ASP A 294 21.59 -33.36 15.37
CA ASP A 294 22.78 -33.06 16.19
C ASP A 294 23.68 -34.30 16.35
N ARG A 295 23.08 -35.47 16.59
CA ARG A 295 23.79 -36.75 16.62
C ARG A 295 24.48 -37.06 15.29
N LEU A 296 23.77 -36.87 14.18
CA LEU A 296 24.32 -37.11 12.84
C LEU A 296 25.47 -36.15 12.50
N LEU A 297 25.38 -34.88 12.91
CA LEU A 297 26.45 -33.90 12.79
C LEU A 297 27.68 -34.28 13.61
N LYS A 298 27.50 -34.73 14.85
CA LYS A 298 28.59 -35.20 15.72
C LYS A 298 29.29 -36.43 15.13
N ARG A 299 28.55 -37.40 14.59
CA ARG A 299 29.12 -38.59 13.92
C ARG A 299 29.87 -38.23 12.64
N ARG A 300 29.33 -37.33 11.81
CA ARG A 300 30.04 -36.80 10.63
C ARG A 300 31.35 -36.09 11.01
N ALA A 301 31.37 -35.32 12.09
CA ALA A 301 32.59 -34.69 12.59
C ALA A 301 33.64 -35.71 13.07
N HIS A 302 33.20 -36.89 13.54
CA HIS A 302 34.06 -38.01 13.93
C HIS A 302 34.45 -38.94 12.75
N GLY A 303 34.02 -38.66 11.52
CA GLY A 303 34.37 -39.43 10.33
C GLY A 303 33.59 -40.74 10.14
N GLU A 304 32.46 -40.90 10.86
CA GLU A 304 31.58 -42.05 10.71
C GLU A 304 30.47 -41.75 9.68
N GLU A 305 30.57 -42.36 8.50
CA GLU A 305 29.60 -42.18 7.39
C GLU A 305 28.56 -43.31 7.28
N ALA A 306 28.66 -44.36 8.10
CA ALA A 306 27.74 -45.50 8.04
C ALA A 306 26.33 -45.13 8.52
N GLU A 307 25.31 -45.47 7.71
CA GLU A 307 23.89 -45.41 8.09
C GLU A 307 23.64 -46.30 9.33
N GLU A 308 23.09 -45.70 10.39
CA GLU A 308 22.68 -46.42 11.60
C GLU A 308 21.29 -47.05 11.37
N ASP A 309 21.08 -48.26 11.86
CA ASP A 309 19.76 -48.88 11.95
C ASP A 309 18.80 -47.99 12.75
N GLU A 310 17.55 -47.84 12.30
CA GLU A 310 16.57 -46.98 12.99
C GLU A 310 16.34 -47.42 14.44
N ASP A 311 16.36 -48.72 14.72
CA ASP A 311 16.24 -49.26 16.08
C ASP A 311 17.37 -48.82 17.02
N ALA A 312 18.58 -48.60 16.50
CA ALA A 312 19.71 -48.10 17.27
C ALA A 312 19.55 -46.60 17.58
N ILE A 313 19.04 -45.84 16.62
CA ILE A 313 18.71 -44.41 16.78
C ILE A 313 17.61 -44.25 17.84
N HIS A 314 16.54 -45.04 17.76
CA HIS A 314 15.42 -45.01 18.70
C HIS A 314 15.86 -45.34 20.13
N ARG A 315 16.64 -46.42 20.31
CA ARG A 315 17.19 -46.80 21.63
C ARG A 315 18.05 -45.68 22.24
N ALA A 316 18.90 -45.07 21.43
CA ALA A 316 19.77 -44.02 21.92
C ALA A 316 19.03 -42.69 22.17
N ALA A 317 17.93 -42.43 21.47
CA ALA A 317 17.05 -41.29 21.71
C ALA A 317 16.32 -41.42 23.06
N VAL A 318 15.85 -42.64 23.37
CA VAL A 318 15.25 -42.97 24.67
C VAL A 318 16.26 -42.78 25.80
N ASN A 319 17.51 -43.25 25.63
CA ASN A 319 18.58 -43.05 26.62
C ASN A 319 18.93 -41.56 26.83
N ALA A 320 18.76 -40.73 25.80
CA ALA A 320 18.99 -39.29 25.86
C ALA A 320 17.78 -38.50 26.41
N GLY A 321 16.68 -39.17 26.77
CA GLY A 321 15.47 -38.53 27.29
C GLY A 321 14.61 -37.84 26.23
N VAL A 322 14.84 -38.11 24.93
CA VAL A 322 14.09 -37.55 23.81
C VAL A 322 13.48 -38.69 22.98
N PRO A 323 12.45 -39.39 23.50
CA PRO A 323 11.84 -40.51 22.78
C PRO A 323 11.15 -40.03 21.49
N PRO A 324 11.16 -40.83 20.41
CA PRO A 324 10.32 -40.61 19.24
C PRO A 324 8.84 -40.74 19.61
N LEU A 325 7.95 -40.21 18.76
CA LEU A 325 6.51 -40.38 18.97
C LEU A 325 6.15 -41.86 18.95
N THR A 326 5.30 -42.24 19.89
CA THR A 326 4.71 -43.58 19.89
C THR A 326 3.66 -43.70 18.77
N LEU A 327 3.41 -44.91 18.29
CA LEU A 327 2.36 -45.15 17.28
C LEU A 327 1.00 -44.58 17.71
N ALA A 328 0.65 -44.68 19.00
CA ALA A 328 -0.56 -44.09 19.55
C ALA A 328 -0.59 -42.56 19.43
N GLU A 329 0.52 -41.89 19.76
CA GLU A 329 0.65 -40.42 19.62
C GLU A 329 0.65 -39.98 18.15
N GLU A 330 1.14 -40.81 17.22
CA GLU A 330 1.04 -40.55 15.79
C GLU A 330 -0.41 -40.63 15.28
N PHE A 331 -1.18 -41.62 15.76
CA PHE A 331 -2.62 -41.70 15.48
C PHE A 331 -3.35 -40.48 16.04
N GLU A 332 -3.12 -40.11 17.30
CA GLU A 332 -3.72 -38.91 17.89
C GLU A 332 -3.36 -37.63 17.10
N LYS A 333 -2.10 -37.51 16.67
CA LYS A 333 -1.66 -36.38 15.83
C LYS A 333 -2.46 -36.32 14.53
N ASN A 334 -2.65 -37.46 13.86
CA ASN A 334 -3.40 -37.53 12.61
C ASN A 334 -4.88 -37.18 12.82
N GLU A 335 -5.50 -37.64 13.92
CA GLU A 335 -6.87 -37.24 14.27
C GLU A 335 -6.98 -35.73 14.49
N TYR A 336 -6.04 -35.10 15.20
CA TYR A 336 -6.06 -33.64 15.38
C TYR A 336 -5.82 -32.88 14.07
N LEU A 337 -5.05 -33.45 13.15
CA LEU A 337 -4.84 -32.86 11.82
C LEU A 337 -6.09 -32.95 10.95
N GLU A 338 -6.84 -34.05 11.04
CA GLU A 338 -8.11 -34.26 10.33
C GLU A 338 -9.26 -33.40 10.88
N GLN A 339 -9.29 -33.18 12.21
CA GLN A 339 -10.26 -32.28 12.84
C GLN A 339 -10.10 -30.82 12.40
N GLY A 340 -8.90 -30.43 11.97
CA GLY A 340 -8.61 -29.09 11.49
C GLY A 340 -8.95 -28.87 10.01
N PHE A 341 -9.21 -27.62 9.67
CA PHE A 341 -9.49 -27.19 8.30
C PHE A 341 -8.19 -26.99 7.50
N HIS A 342 -7.45 -28.08 7.25
CA HIS A 342 -6.19 -28.08 6.48
C HIS A 342 -6.35 -27.50 5.06
N ASP A 343 -7.54 -27.71 4.51
CA ASP A 343 -7.94 -27.37 3.16
C ASP A 343 -8.21 -25.86 2.94
N TRP A 344 -8.21 -25.08 4.03
CA TRP A 344 -8.48 -23.65 4.03
C TRP A 344 -7.18 -22.87 4.02
N ARG A 345 -7.00 -22.00 3.03
CA ARG A 345 -5.85 -21.09 2.95
C ARG A 345 -6.25 -19.68 3.36
N GLN A 346 -5.26 -18.82 3.57
CA GLN A 346 -5.47 -17.41 3.97
C GLN A 346 -6.36 -16.65 2.97
N LYS A 347 -6.26 -16.96 1.67
CA LYS A 347 -7.12 -16.37 0.64
C LYS A 347 -8.57 -16.78 0.82
N ASP A 348 -8.82 -18.07 1.07
CA ASP A 348 -10.17 -18.63 1.27
C ASP A 348 -10.83 -18.03 2.51
N TYR A 349 -10.06 -17.88 3.60
CA TYR A 349 -10.52 -17.19 4.80
C TYR A 349 -10.92 -15.73 4.53
N LYS A 350 -10.12 -15.01 3.73
CA LYS A 350 -10.45 -13.62 3.36
C LYS A 350 -11.72 -13.55 2.51
N ILE A 351 -11.87 -14.44 1.52
CA ILE A 351 -13.06 -14.53 0.67
C ILE A 351 -14.29 -14.85 1.51
N PHE A 352 -14.17 -15.74 2.50
CA PHE A 352 -15.23 -16.03 3.46
C PHE A 352 -15.67 -14.77 4.22
N LEU A 353 -14.72 -14.04 4.81
CA LEU A 353 -15.02 -12.81 5.54
C LEU A 353 -15.65 -11.74 4.62
N ASP A 354 -15.10 -11.57 3.42
CA ASP A 354 -15.62 -10.61 2.43
C ASP A 354 -17.03 -11.01 1.94
N GLY A 355 -17.30 -12.32 1.83
CA GLY A 355 -18.62 -12.88 1.56
C GLY A 355 -19.61 -12.63 2.69
N CYS A 356 -19.22 -12.91 3.94
CA CYS A 356 -20.05 -12.63 5.11
C CYS A 356 -20.33 -11.13 5.29
N GLU A 357 -19.39 -10.25 4.93
CA GLU A 357 -19.62 -8.80 4.95
C GLU A 357 -20.67 -8.37 3.90
N LYS A 358 -20.66 -8.97 2.70
CA LYS A 358 -21.55 -8.57 1.59
C LYS A 358 -22.95 -9.17 1.69
N TYR A 359 -23.05 -10.44 2.09
CA TYR A 359 -24.30 -11.22 2.04
C TYR A 359 -24.88 -11.50 3.43
N GLY A 360 -24.14 -11.23 4.50
CA GLY A 360 -24.54 -11.54 5.87
C GLY A 360 -24.29 -13.01 6.27
N ARG A 361 -24.50 -13.33 7.55
CA ARG A 361 -24.20 -14.67 8.10
C ARG A 361 -25.13 -15.78 7.60
N ASN A 362 -26.36 -15.44 7.24
CA ASN A 362 -27.41 -16.40 6.95
C ASN A 362 -27.44 -16.85 5.48
N SER A 363 -26.86 -16.06 4.57
CA SER A 363 -26.91 -16.31 3.12
C SER A 363 -25.70 -17.11 2.64
N LEU A 364 -25.56 -18.36 3.13
CA LEU A 364 -24.44 -19.25 2.82
C LEU A 364 -24.34 -19.58 1.31
N SER A 365 -25.48 -19.71 0.63
CA SER A 365 -25.54 -19.95 -0.83
C SER A 365 -24.91 -18.81 -1.63
N ALA A 366 -25.14 -17.55 -1.24
CA ALA A 366 -24.55 -16.39 -1.90
C ALA A 366 -23.04 -16.27 -1.61
N VAL A 367 -22.62 -16.64 -0.40
CA VAL A 367 -21.20 -16.75 -0.05
C VAL A 367 -20.51 -17.82 -0.90
N ALA A 368 -21.13 -18.99 -1.10
CA ALA A 368 -20.61 -20.05 -1.96
C ALA A 368 -20.48 -19.61 -3.44
N ALA A 369 -21.43 -18.82 -3.94
CA ALA A 369 -21.34 -18.23 -5.27
C ALA A 369 -20.16 -17.24 -5.39
N ALA A 370 -19.92 -16.40 -4.37
CA ALA A 370 -18.77 -15.51 -4.34
C ALA A 370 -17.44 -16.26 -4.32
N PHE A 371 -17.37 -17.36 -3.57
CA PHE A 371 -16.22 -18.27 -3.57
C PHE A 371 -15.91 -18.82 -4.97
N SER A 372 -16.95 -19.24 -5.69
CA SER A 372 -16.80 -19.80 -7.04
C SER A 372 -16.35 -18.75 -8.06
N ALA A 373 -16.75 -17.48 -7.88
CA ALA A 373 -16.38 -16.38 -8.77
C ALA A 373 -14.91 -15.93 -8.58
N GLU A 374 -14.42 -15.96 -7.34
CA GLU A 374 -13.11 -15.40 -6.99
C GLU A 374 -11.98 -16.45 -7.08
N ASN A 375 -12.26 -17.73 -6.81
CA ASN A 375 -11.30 -18.84 -6.95
C ASN A 375 -11.41 -19.52 -8.33
N LYS A 376 -10.96 -18.83 -9.38
CA LYS A 376 -11.02 -19.33 -10.78
C LYS A 376 -10.11 -20.53 -11.08
N TYR A 377 -9.07 -20.78 -10.26
CA TYR A 377 -8.01 -21.76 -10.54
C TYR A 377 -7.90 -22.89 -9.51
N ASP A 378 -8.58 -22.78 -8.37
CA ASP A 378 -8.59 -23.80 -7.32
C ASP A 378 -9.95 -24.47 -7.25
N LYS A 379 -10.00 -25.70 -6.72
CA LYS A 379 -11.25 -26.45 -6.55
C LYS A 379 -12.23 -25.60 -5.70
N PRO A 380 -13.38 -25.18 -6.23
CA PRO A 380 -14.32 -24.36 -5.49
C PRO A 380 -14.84 -25.17 -4.31
N LYS A 381 -14.82 -24.56 -3.12
CA LYS A 381 -15.35 -25.18 -1.91
C LYS A 381 -16.86 -25.36 -2.05
N THR A 382 -17.35 -26.53 -1.64
CA THR A 382 -18.78 -26.83 -1.73
C THR A 382 -19.56 -26.05 -0.66
N GLU A 383 -20.85 -25.82 -0.90
CA GLU A 383 -21.72 -25.13 0.06
C GLU A 383 -21.74 -25.83 1.43
N THR A 384 -21.64 -27.16 1.45
CA THR A 384 -21.59 -27.95 2.68
C THR A 384 -20.30 -27.75 3.47
N GLU A 385 -19.15 -27.60 2.81
CA GLU A 385 -17.86 -27.28 3.44
C GLU A 385 -17.86 -25.88 4.04
N ILE A 386 -18.43 -24.90 3.30
CA ILE A 386 -18.56 -23.52 3.77
C ILE A 386 -19.51 -23.46 4.97
N ALA A 387 -20.62 -24.19 4.95
CA ALA A 387 -21.56 -24.26 6.06
C ALA A 387 -20.92 -24.87 7.33
N LYS A 388 -20.15 -25.95 7.17
CA LYS A 388 -19.38 -26.56 8.28
C LYS A 388 -18.38 -25.57 8.87
N TYR A 389 -17.62 -24.89 8.01
CA TYR A 389 -16.66 -23.88 8.45
C TYR A 389 -17.33 -22.69 9.13
N ALA A 390 -18.42 -22.17 8.58
CA ALA A 390 -19.18 -21.06 9.15
C ALA A 390 -19.68 -21.38 10.57
N CYS A 391 -20.22 -22.59 10.78
CA CYS A 391 -20.67 -23.04 12.10
C CYS A 391 -19.53 -23.03 13.12
N VAL A 392 -18.37 -23.60 12.76
CA VAL A 392 -17.20 -23.62 13.65
C VAL A 392 -16.63 -22.22 13.87
N PHE A 393 -16.56 -21.40 12.82
CA PHE A 393 -16.09 -20.03 12.89
C PHE A 393 -16.92 -19.19 13.86
N PHE A 394 -18.24 -19.19 13.72
CA PHE A 394 -19.11 -18.40 14.61
C PHE A 394 -19.19 -18.96 16.05
N ALA A 395 -18.88 -20.23 16.25
CA ALA A 395 -18.74 -20.80 17.59
C ALA A 395 -17.40 -20.45 18.26
N ARG A 396 -16.29 -20.49 17.51
CA ARG A 396 -14.91 -20.42 18.03
C ARG A 396 -14.13 -19.15 17.63
N TRP A 397 -14.78 -18.10 17.11
CA TRP A 397 -14.09 -16.87 16.67
C TRP A 397 -13.24 -16.19 17.74
N ARG A 398 -13.51 -16.41 19.04
CA ARG A 398 -12.73 -15.85 20.16
C ARG A 398 -11.31 -16.40 20.26
N GLU A 399 -11.05 -17.56 19.67
CA GLU A 399 -9.72 -18.17 19.64
C GLU A 399 -8.81 -17.51 18.59
N LEU A 400 -9.39 -16.80 17.63
CA LEU A 400 -8.65 -16.11 16.57
C LEU A 400 -7.98 -14.86 17.11
N LYS A 401 -6.72 -14.65 16.72
CA LYS A 401 -5.94 -13.48 17.14
C LYS A 401 -6.61 -12.16 16.77
N ASN A 402 -7.30 -12.14 15.62
CA ASN A 402 -8.02 -10.97 15.10
C ASN A 402 -9.55 -11.11 15.14
N GLY A 403 -10.08 -12.11 15.85
CA GLY A 403 -11.50 -12.48 15.79
C GLY A 403 -12.46 -11.34 16.11
N GLU A 404 -12.13 -10.48 17.07
CA GLU A 404 -12.98 -9.33 17.42
C GLU A 404 -13.11 -8.33 16.27
N ARG A 405 -12.00 -8.02 15.58
CA ARG A 405 -12.00 -7.13 14.42
C ARG A 405 -12.83 -7.73 13.28
N ASP A 406 -12.66 -9.02 13.05
CA ASP A 406 -13.31 -9.72 11.95
C ASP A 406 -14.82 -9.85 12.20
N MET A 407 -15.26 -10.06 13.46
CA MET A 407 -16.67 -10.01 13.84
C MET A 407 -17.28 -8.61 13.73
N ARG A 408 -16.56 -7.56 14.15
CA ARG A 408 -17.02 -6.18 13.96
C ARG A 408 -17.21 -5.87 12.47
N ARG A 409 -16.32 -6.36 11.61
CA ARG A 409 -16.43 -6.20 10.15
C ARG A 409 -17.70 -6.85 9.59
N VAL A 410 -17.99 -8.08 10.01
CA VAL A 410 -19.23 -8.78 9.63
C VAL A 410 -20.46 -8.01 10.11
N GLN A 411 -20.45 -7.54 11.37
CA GLN A 411 -21.57 -6.78 11.93
C GLN A 411 -21.82 -5.46 11.19
N ILE A 412 -20.77 -4.71 10.84
CA ILE A 412 -20.89 -3.51 10.01
C ILE A 412 -21.48 -3.84 8.63
N GLY A 413 -21.12 -4.98 8.04
CA GLY A 413 -21.69 -5.48 6.80
C GLY A 413 -23.19 -5.77 6.92
N GLU A 414 -23.58 -6.46 8.00
CA GLU A 414 -24.98 -6.78 8.30
C GLU A 414 -25.81 -5.53 8.57
N ASP A 415 -25.31 -4.57 9.35
CA ASP A 415 -25.98 -3.29 9.61
C ASP A 415 -26.20 -2.51 8.30
N ARG A 416 -25.24 -2.55 7.37
CA ARG A 416 -25.39 -1.95 6.03
C ARG A 416 -26.44 -2.66 5.19
N LEU A 417 -26.49 -3.99 5.25
CA LEU A 417 -27.48 -4.79 4.51
C LEU A 417 -28.90 -4.55 5.04
N GLN A 418 -29.06 -4.58 6.36
CA GLN A 418 -30.32 -4.26 7.04
C GLN A 418 -30.77 -2.84 6.73
N ARG A 419 -29.85 -1.87 6.76
CA ARG A 419 -30.16 -0.48 6.38
C ARG A 419 -30.62 -0.39 4.93
N ARG A 420 -29.92 -1.05 3.99
CA ARG A 420 -30.32 -1.06 2.58
C ARG A 420 -31.73 -1.63 2.41
N GLU A 421 -32.07 -2.70 3.11
CA GLU A 421 -33.41 -3.30 3.06
C GLU A 421 -34.47 -2.38 3.69
N LYS A 422 -34.18 -1.77 4.85
CA LYS A 422 -35.08 -0.80 5.50
C LYS A 422 -35.37 0.38 4.58
N VAL A 423 -34.34 0.98 3.99
CA VAL A 423 -34.48 2.10 3.04
C VAL A 423 -35.26 1.67 1.80
N ALA A 424 -34.95 0.53 1.20
CA ALA A 424 -35.68 0.04 0.02
C ALA A 424 -37.18 -0.18 0.32
N ARG A 425 -37.51 -0.74 1.48
CA ARG A 425 -38.88 -0.92 1.94
C ARG A 425 -39.60 0.40 2.17
N ALA A 426 -38.94 1.36 2.82
CA ALA A 426 -39.48 2.69 3.08
C ALA A 426 -39.74 3.47 1.77
N LEU A 427 -38.79 3.43 0.82
CA LEU A 427 -38.95 4.05 -0.50
C LEU A 427 -40.13 3.43 -1.26
N SER A 428 -40.23 2.10 -1.29
CA SER A 428 -41.32 1.39 -1.96
C SER A 428 -42.68 1.74 -1.35
N LYS A 429 -42.79 1.77 -0.01
CA LYS A 429 -44.02 2.18 0.72
C LYS A 429 -44.41 3.63 0.40
N LYS A 430 -43.44 4.55 0.34
CA LYS A 430 -43.69 5.96 0.00
C LYS A 430 -44.15 6.12 -1.46
N VAL A 431 -43.51 5.41 -2.39
CA VAL A 431 -43.87 5.42 -3.81
C VAL A 431 -45.27 4.84 -4.02
N SER A 432 -45.62 3.74 -3.35
CA SER A 432 -46.95 3.10 -3.48
C SER A 432 -48.11 3.96 -2.98
N LYS A 433 -47.86 4.89 -2.05
CA LYS A 433 -48.89 5.85 -1.58
C LYS A 433 -49.30 6.85 -2.65
N SER A 434 -48.42 7.13 -3.61
CA SER A 434 -48.66 8.12 -4.66
C SER A 434 -49.21 7.44 -5.92
N LYS A 435 -50.35 7.92 -6.43
CA LYS A 435 -50.90 7.42 -7.71
C LYS A 435 -49.94 7.63 -8.89
N ASN A 436 -49.32 8.81 -8.96
CA ASN A 436 -48.31 9.16 -9.97
C ASN A 436 -47.02 9.67 -9.30
N PRO A 437 -46.08 8.78 -8.94
CA PRO A 437 -44.90 9.13 -8.15
C PRO A 437 -44.05 10.26 -8.74
N TRP A 438 -43.95 10.34 -10.07
CA TRP A 438 -43.14 11.36 -10.76
C TRP A 438 -43.63 12.80 -10.60
N VAL A 439 -44.92 13.00 -10.32
CA VAL A 439 -45.54 14.33 -10.25
C VAL A 439 -46.09 14.64 -8.86
N SER A 440 -46.73 13.67 -8.20
CA SER A 440 -47.49 13.92 -6.96
C SER A 440 -46.71 13.65 -5.67
N LEU A 441 -45.49 13.12 -5.74
CA LEU A 441 -44.71 12.75 -4.56
C LEU A 441 -44.23 14.01 -3.84
N LYS A 442 -44.71 14.23 -2.61
CA LYS A 442 -44.25 15.34 -1.77
C LYS A 442 -43.33 14.81 -0.67
N MET A 443 -42.30 15.60 -0.38
CA MET A 443 -41.30 15.32 0.64
C MET A 443 -41.40 16.32 1.78
N ASP A 444 -41.38 15.81 3.01
CA ASP A 444 -41.36 16.63 4.20
C ASP A 444 -39.92 16.88 4.65
N TYR A 445 -39.42 18.09 4.40
CA TYR A 445 -38.02 18.46 4.67
C TYR A 445 -37.75 18.84 6.14
N GLY A 446 -38.78 18.85 6.98
CA GLY A 446 -38.67 19.22 8.40
C GLY A 446 -38.14 20.65 8.62
N PRO A 447 -37.70 20.97 9.85
CA PRO A 447 -37.29 22.32 10.25
C PRO A 447 -35.93 22.77 9.68
N ALA A 448 -35.09 21.82 9.23
CA ALA A 448 -33.80 22.12 8.60
C ALA A 448 -33.93 22.62 7.14
N GLY A 449 -35.11 22.45 6.54
CA GLY A 449 -35.41 22.86 5.17
C GLY A 449 -34.68 22.02 4.11
N ARG A 450 -35.08 22.22 2.84
CA ARG A 450 -34.62 21.44 1.67
C ARG A 450 -33.14 21.64 1.32
N GLY A 451 -32.51 22.71 1.81
CA GLY A 451 -31.26 23.25 1.28
C GLY A 451 -31.50 24.01 -0.04
N LYS A 452 -30.79 25.11 -0.29
CA LYS A 452 -31.05 26.01 -1.45
C LYS A 452 -30.75 25.42 -2.83
N GLN A 453 -30.05 24.29 -2.90
CA GLN A 453 -29.43 23.81 -4.14
C GLN A 453 -30.26 22.79 -4.91
N PHE A 454 -31.11 22.00 -4.24
CA PHE A 454 -31.93 20.97 -4.88
C PHE A 454 -33.39 21.41 -4.99
N SER A 455 -33.97 21.27 -6.18
CA SER A 455 -35.41 21.46 -6.41
C SER A 455 -36.21 20.26 -5.89
N GLU A 456 -37.50 20.47 -5.60
CA GLU A 456 -38.40 19.36 -5.23
C GLU A 456 -38.51 18.33 -6.35
N ASP A 457 -38.58 18.81 -7.59
CA ASP A 457 -38.70 17.96 -8.77
C ASP A 457 -37.47 17.06 -8.93
N ASN A 458 -36.29 17.58 -8.57
CA ASN A 458 -35.04 16.85 -8.57
C ASN A 458 -35.04 15.76 -7.49
N ASP A 459 -35.46 16.10 -6.27
CA ASP A 459 -35.54 15.14 -5.17
C ASP A 459 -36.58 14.03 -5.43
N ARG A 460 -37.73 14.37 -6.04
CA ARG A 460 -38.74 13.41 -6.49
C ARG A 460 -38.17 12.46 -7.54
N PHE A 461 -37.48 13.00 -8.54
CA PHE A 461 -36.85 12.22 -9.60
C PHE A 461 -35.85 11.22 -9.02
N LEU A 462 -34.97 11.67 -8.12
CA LEU A 462 -33.97 10.81 -7.48
C LEU A 462 -34.61 9.67 -6.69
N VAL A 463 -35.65 9.95 -5.90
CA VAL A 463 -36.32 8.90 -5.11
C VAL A 463 -37.07 7.90 -5.98
N CYS A 464 -37.77 8.36 -7.02
CA CYS A 464 -38.47 7.48 -7.95
C CYS A 464 -37.50 6.59 -8.74
N MET A 465 -36.39 7.18 -9.21
CA MET A 465 -35.38 6.45 -9.98
C MET A 465 -34.67 5.39 -9.12
N ILE A 466 -34.38 5.68 -7.86
CA ILE A 466 -33.70 4.73 -6.95
C ILE A 466 -34.61 3.60 -6.52
N ASN A 467 -35.92 3.84 -6.43
CA ASN A 467 -36.88 2.76 -6.23
C ASN A 467 -36.90 1.79 -7.43
N GLN A 468 -36.65 2.28 -8.66
CA GLN A 468 -36.59 1.44 -9.86
C GLN A 468 -35.25 0.69 -10.00
N LEU A 469 -34.12 1.37 -9.79
CA LEU A 469 -32.77 0.77 -9.92
C LEU A 469 -32.39 -0.09 -8.71
N GLY A 470 -32.89 0.26 -7.53
CA GLY A 470 -32.48 -0.31 -6.26
C GLY A 470 -31.39 0.51 -5.56
N TYR A 471 -31.45 0.54 -4.23
CA TYR A 471 -30.53 1.33 -3.41
C TYR A 471 -29.09 0.80 -3.49
N GLY A 472 -28.13 1.67 -3.85
CA GLY A 472 -26.71 1.36 -3.95
C GLY A 472 -26.13 1.40 -5.38
N GLN A 473 -26.96 1.51 -6.42
CA GLN A 473 -26.51 1.57 -7.82
C GLN A 473 -26.27 3.01 -8.30
N TRP A 474 -25.32 3.70 -7.66
CA TRP A 474 -25.10 5.15 -7.85
C TRP A 474 -24.57 5.53 -9.23
N THR A 475 -23.80 4.66 -9.87
CA THR A 475 -23.27 4.89 -11.22
C THR A 475 -24.38 4.89 -12.25
N GLN A 476 -25.27 3.90 -12.18
CA GLN A 476 -26.45 3.82 -13.04
C GLN A 476 -27.40 5.00 -12.80
N LEU A 477 -27.63 5.38 -11.54
CA LEU A 477 -28.42 6.56 -11.21
C LEU A 477 -27.89 7.84 -11.88
N ARG A 478 -26.57 8.06 -11.84
CA ARG A 478 -25.93 9.20 -12.50
C ARG A 478 -26.16 9.17 -14.01
N ASP A 479 -26.01 8.00 -14.62
CA ASP A 479 -26.15 7.85 -16.05
C ASP A 479 -27.62 8.07 -16.48
N GLU A 480 -28.58 7.63 -15.67
CA GLU A 480 -30.01 7.91 -15.87
C GLU A 480 -30.39 9.38 -15.65
N VAL A 481 -29.76 10.06 -14.70
CA VAL A 481 -29.91 11.52 -14.52
C VAL A 481 -29.45 12.27 -15.78
N ARG A 482 -28.40 11.78 -16.44
CA ARG A 482 -27.87 12.39 -17.67
C ARG A 482 -28.69 12.05 -18.91
N SER A 483 -29.23 10.84 -18.99
CA SER A 483 -30.08 10.37 -20.10
C SER A 483 -31.47 10.99 -20.06
N SER A 484 -31.98 11.31 -18.87
CA SER A 484 -33.35 11.77 -18.67
C SER A 484 -33.68 13.06 -19.42
N TRP A 485 -34.75 13.00 -20.22
CA TRP A 485 -35.30 14.15 -20.91
C TRP A 485 -35.86 15.22 -19.94
N LEU A 486 -36.42 14.81 -18.81
CA LEU A 486 -37.01 15.72 -17.82
C LEU A 486 -35.98 16.71 -17.26
N LEU A 487 -34.71 16.28 -17.19
CA LEU A 487 -33.60 17.08 -16.68
C LEU A 487 -32.77 17.70 -17.80
N ARG A 488 -33.32 17.82 -19.02
CA ARG A 488 -32.57 18.29 -20.20
C ARG A 488 -31.82 19.58 -19.94
N PHE A 489 -32.49 20.57 -19.34
CA PHE A 489 -31.98 21.91 -19.07
C PHE A 489 -31.45 22.11 -17.64
N ASP A 490 -31.60 21.10 -16.76
CA ASP A 490 -31.03 21.17 -15.41
C ASP A 490 -29.55 20.76 -15.46
N TRP A 491 -28.69 21.76 -15.66
CA TRP A 491 -27.25 21.57 -15.67
C TRP A 491 -26.69 21.30 -14.27
N PHE A 492 -27.37 21.78 -13.22
CA PHE A 492 -26.92 21.61 -11.84
C PHE A 492 -26.89 20.14 -11.45
N ILE A 493 -27.95 19.37 -11.73
CA ILE A 493 -28.01 17.95 -11.37
C ILE A 493 -27.13 17.07 -12.27
N LYS A 494 -26.98 17.44 -13.54
CA LYS A 494 -26.16 16.70 -14.53
C LYS A 494 -24.66 16.77 -14.26
N THR A 495 -24.20 17.88 -13.68
CA THR A 495 -22.79 18.09 -13.32
C THR A 495 -22.39 17.38 -12.03
N ARG A 496 -23.35 16.88 -11.24
CA ARG A 496 -23.04 16.19 -9.98
C ARG A 496 -22.35 14.87 -10.19
N THR A 497 -21.44 14.59 -9.27
CA THR A 497 -20.80 13.29 -9.16
C THR A 497 -21.75 12.28 -8.53
N TRP A 498 -21.50 10.99 -8.76
CA TRP A 498 -22.31 9.92 -8.13
C TRP A 498 -22.24 9.98 -6.60
N GLN A 499 -21.16 10.51 -6.01
CA GLN A 499 -20.99 10.68 -4.57
C GLN A 499 -21.90 11.77 -4.00
N GLU A 500 -22.03 12.91 -4.69
CA GLU A 500 -22.94 13.99 -4.27
C GLU A 500 -24.41 13.55 -4.41
N LEU A 501 -24.74 12.83 -5.49
CA LEU A 501 -26.07 12.23 -5.64
C LEU A 501 -26.35 11.21 -4.54
N GLN A 502 -25.38 10.36 -4.19
CA GLN A 502 -25.48 9.45 -3.04
C GLN A 502 -25.74 10.21 -1.74
N GLN A 503 -24.96 11.24 -1.43
CA GLN A 503 -25.15 12.03 -0.21
C GLN A 503 -26.55 12.65 -0.16
N ARG A 504 -27.04 13.19 -1.28
CA ARG A 504 -28.40 13.73 -1.34
C ARG A 504 -29.44 12.65 -1.10
N VAL A 505 -29.32 11.50 -1.75
CA VAL A 505 -30.25 10.39 -1.57
C VAL A 505 -30.23 9.89 -0.13
N ASP A 506 -29.07 9.80 0.50
CA ASP A 506 -28.96 9.39 1.91
C ASP A 506 -29.67 10.37 2.84
N THR A 507 -29.65 11.68 2.53
CA THR A 507 -30.46 12.65 3.28
C THR A 507 -31.96 12.47 3.05
N LEU A 508 -32.38 12.21 1.81
CA LEU A 508 -33.79 11.96 1.47
C LEU A 508 -34.30 10.65 2.10
N ALA A 509 -33.48 9.60 2.10
CA ALA A 509 -33.79 8.32 2.72
C ALA A 509 -34.02 8.49 4.23
N ARG A 510 -33.17 9.26 4.93
CA ARG A 510 -33.37 9.54 6.37
C ARG A 510 -34.64 10.32 6.66
N LEU A 511 -35.01 11.25 5.77
CA LEU A 511 -36.26 12.00 5.91
C LEU A 511 -37.47 11.08 5.75
N ILE A 512 -37.45 10.22 4.73
CA ILE A 512 -38.53 9.24 4.49
C ILE A 512 -38.59 8.21 5.63
N GLU A 513 -37.45 7.72 6.12
CA GLU A 513 -37.40 6.83 7.28
C GLU A 513 -38.05 7.48 8.51
N LYS A 514 -37.73 8.75 8.78
CA LYS A 514 -38.32 9.49 9.90
C LYS A 514 -39.82 9.69 9.73
N GLU A 515 -40.27 10.03 8.52
CA GLU A 515 -41.69 10.17 8.19
C GLU A 515 -42.43 8.85 8.40
N MET A 516 -41.88 7.72 7.93
CA MET A 516 -42.49 6.40 8.13
C MET A 516 -42.51 5.99 9.61
N ASP A 517 -41.43 6.25 10.36
CA ASP A 517 -41.38 5.94 11.79
C ASP A 517 -42.40 6.82 12.59
N GLU A 518 -42.66 8.07 12.16
CA GLU A 518 -43.68 8.96 12.76
C GLU A 518 -45.10 8.49 12.42
N GLU A 519 -45.36 8.10 11.18
CA GLU A 519 -46.66 7.55 10.77
C GLU A 519 -46.96 6.22 11.44
N GLU A 520 -45.99 5.29 11.54
CA GLU A 520 -46.20 4.00 12.20
C GLU A 520 -46.50 4.18 13.69
N ARG A 521 -45.92 5.19 14.35
CA ARG A 521 -46.28 5.58 15.72
C ARG A 521 -47.70 6.13 15.80
N ALA A 522 -48.09 7.00 14.87
CA ALA A 522 -49.43 7.58 14.83
C ALA A 522 -50.51 6.51 14.55
N GLU A 523 -50.22 5.55 13.66
CA GLU A 523 -51.10 4.40 13.39
C GLU A 523 -51.25 3.51 14.63
N ALA A 524 -50.15 3.22 15.35
CA ALA A 524 -50.17 2.44 16.58
C ALA A 524 -50.92 3.14 17.73
N GLU A 525 -50.76 4.46 17.87
CA GLU A 525 -51.51 5.27 18.84
C GLU A 525 -53.01 5.27 18.49
N ALA A 526 -53.37 5.46 17.21
CA ALA A 526 -54.76 5.42 16.76
C ALA A 526 -55.41 4.04 16.93
N GLU A 527 -54.65 2.95 16.72
CA GLU A 527 -55.13 1.58 16.96
C GLU A 527 -55.32 1.31 18.46
N ALA A 528 -54.40 1.79 19.31
CA ALA A 528 -54.53 1.70 20.76
C ALA A 528 -55.76 2.49 21.29
N ASP A 529 -55.98 3.70 20.79
CA ASP A 529 -57.14 4.52 21.14
C ASP A 529 -58.45 3.88 20.66
N ALA A 530 -58.47 3.31 19.46
CA ALA A 530 -59.63 2.60 18.91
C ALA A 530 -59.94 1.31 19.70
N GLU A 531 -58.91 0.60 20.15
CA GLU A 531 -59.05 -0.57 21.01
C GLU A 531 -59.57 -0.18 22.40
N GLU A 532 -59.08 0.92 22.99
CA GLU A 532 -59.59 1.45 24.24
C GLU A 532 -61.06 1.89 24.12
N GLU A 533 -61.44 2.53 23.01
CA GLU A 533 -62.83 2.92 22.75
C GLU A 533 -63.75 1.70 22.57
N ARG A 534 -63.27 0.66 21.87
CA ARG A 534 -63.98 -0.64 21.74
C ARG A 534 -64.15 -1.32 23.11
N GLN A 535 -63.15 -1.28 23.98
CA GLN A 535 -63.24 -1.81 25.34
C GLN A 535 -64.21 -1.01 26.20
N ARG A 536 -64.20 0.33 26.12
CA ARG A 536 -65.17 1.21 26.80
C ARG A 536 -66.61 0.93 26.35
N LYS A 537 -66.85 0.79 25.05
CA LYS A 537 -68.18 0.42 24.49
C LYS A 537 -68.64 -0.97 24.93
N ARG A 538 -67.73 -1.94 25.02
CA ARG A 538 -68.01 -3.32 25.50
C ARG A 538 -68.30 -3.37 27.01
N ASN A 539 -67.70 -2.49 27.80
CA ASN A 539 -68.00 -2.36 29.23
C ASN A 539 -69.30 -1.57 29.49
N GLY A 540 -69.61 -0.57 28.65
CA GLY A 540 -70.87 0.16 28.69
C GLY A 540 -72.10 -0.71 28.36
N SER A 541 -72.00 -1.62 27.39
CA SER A 541 -73.10 -2.55 27.05
C SER A 541 -73.36 -3.60 28.15
N ARG A 542 -72.31 -4.05 28.86
CA ARG A 542 -72.43 -4.91 30.05
C ARG A 542 -73.13 -4.22 31.23
N SER A 543 -72.96 -2.90 31.39
CA SER A 543 -73.64 -2.10 32.41
C SER A 543 -75.13 -1.88 32.10
N SER A 544 -75.46 -1.60 30.83
CA SER A 544 -76.85 -1.48 30.35
C SER A 544 -77.64 -2.79 30.47
N SER A 545 -77.04 -3.94 30.11
CA SER A 545 -77.64 -5.27 30.26
C SER A 545 -77.96 -5.65 31.72
N LYS A 546 -77.20 -5.11 32.69
CA LYS A 546 -77.43 -5.35 34.12
C LYS A 546 -78.59 -4.52 34.68
N ARG A 547 -78.83 -3.31 34.15
CA ARG A 547 -79.96 -2.46 34.56
C ARG A 547 -81.32 -2.93 34.03
N GLN A 548 -81.35 -3.62 32.89
CA GLN A 548 -82.58 -4.11 32.27
C GLN A 548 -83.11 -5.44 32.87
N ARG A 549 -82.39 -6.03 33.82
CA ARG A 549 -82.81 -7.23 34.58
C ARG A 549 -83.32 -6.92 36.00
N VAL A 550 -83.46 -5.64 36.37
CA VAL A 550 -83.88 -5.18 37.72
C VAL A 550 -85.19 -4.36 37.67
N LEU A 551 -85.85 -4.31 36.52
CA LEU A 551 -87.26 -3.96 36.37
C LEU A 551 -87.99 -5.21 35.87
#